data_AF-A0A7W0APG9-F1
#
_entry.id   AF-A0A7W0APG9-F1
#
_cell.length_a   1.000
_cell.length_b   1.000
_cell.length_c   1.000
_cell.angle_alpha   90.00
_cell.angle_beta   90.00
_cell.angle_gamma   90.00
#
_symmetry.space_group_name_H-M   'P 1'
#
loop_
_entity.id
_entity.type
_entity.pdbx_description
1 polymer ?
#
loop_
_entity_poly.entity_id
_entity_poly.type
_entity_poly.pdbx_seq_one_letter_code
_entity_poly.pdbx_strand_id
1 'polypeptide(L)'
;IPSGVVFLAEKGGAGLAEAPPVRLSGNERLDRMFWTYGFRGRPARALTEVIAELIDTSSVGGGTFDLGSAAFDMTRVATGQLDAYVEPGPRMVTDVPGMREEFKRVGKGAVLNNSPYDLAGAALVLEQAGAVVTDAYGASLGDRLLLGSGEEFQMSIVASANRRLHDQILREVDRGVTRLLG
;
A
#
# COMPACT_ATOMS: atom_id res chain seq x y z
N ILE A 1 9.08 10.64 -8.90
CA ILE A 1 9.45 11.95 -8.31
C ILE A 1 10.89 11.84 -7.82
N PRO A 2 11.90 12.44 -8.48
CA PRO A 2 13.26 12.46 -7.97
C PRO A 2 13.36 13.44 -6.78
N SER A 3 13.74 12.94 -5.60
CA SER A 3 13.95 13.76 -4.39
C SER A 3 15.42 14.02 -4.08
N GLY A 4 16.34 13.28 -4.72
CA GLY A 4 17.76 13.25 -4.37
C GLY A 4 18.07 12.50 -3.07
N VAL A 5 17.07 11.86 -2.46
CA VAL A 5 17.18 11.14 -1.19
C VAL A 5 17.32 9.64 -1.42
N VAL A 6 18.23 9.01 -0.67
CA VAL A 6 18.47 7.57 -0.69
C VAL A 6 17.84 6.91 0.54
N PHE A 7 17.29 5.72 0.35
CA PHE A 7 16.88 4.80 1.41
C PHE A 7 17.52 3.44 1.13
N LEU A 8 18.30 2.93 2.08
CA LEU A 8 19.05 1.67 1.99
C LEU A 8 18.84 0.87 3.28
N ALA A 9 18.52 -0.41 3.12
CA ALA A 9 18.34 -1.34 4.22
C ALA A 9 18.95 -2.71 3.89
N GLU A 10 19.45 -3.38 4.93
CA GLU A 10 20.07 -4.70 4.86
C GLU A 10 19.43 -5.64 5.89
N LYS A 11 18.84 -6.74 5.42
CA LYS A 11 18.28 -7.77 6.29
C LYS A 11 19.41 -8.59 6.92
N GLY A 12 19.44 -8.69 8.25
CA GLY A 12 20.46 -9.45 8.98
C GLY A 12 21.83 -8.76 9.09
N GLY A 13 21.97 -7.57 8.50
CA GLY A 13 23.15 -6.71 8.60
C GLY A 13 22.88 -5.46 9.43
N ALA A 14 23.24 -4.29 8.90
CA ALA A 14 23.13 -3.01 9.62
C ALA A 14 21.67 -2.55 9.89
N GLY A 15 20.65 -3.26 9.40
CA GLY A 15 19.27 -2.80 9.41
C GLY A 15 19.10 -1.65 8.42
N LEU A 16 18.66 -0.48 8.88
CA LEU A 16 18.57 0.71 8.02
C LEU A 16 19.95 1.38 7.88
N ALA A 17 20.59 1.21 6.73
CA ALA A 17 21.97 1.64 6.48
C ALA A 17 22.09 3.10 6.01
N GLU A 18 21.13 3.59 5.23
CA GLU A 18 21.08 4.99 4.79
C GLU A 18 19.62 5.43 4.68
N ALA A 19 19.28 6.55 5.30
CA ALA A 19 17.98 7.21 5.15
C ALA A 19 18.08 8.62 5.75
N PRO A 20 17.16 9.53 5.41
CA PRO A 20 16.82 10.64 6.29
C PRO A 20 16.42 10.13 7.69
N PRO A 21 16.33 11.01 8.69
CA PRO A 21 15.82 10.64 10.00
C PRO A 21 14.48 9.90 9.90
N VAL A 22 14.48 8.62 10.26
CA VAL A 22 13.26 7.82 10.35
C VAL A 22 12.47 8.28 11.56
N ARG A 23 11.20 8.57 11.33
CA ARG A 23 10.26 9.05 12.35
C ARG A 23 8.87 8.53 12.01
N LEU A 24 8.62 7.25 12.25
CA LEU A 24 7.28 6.70 12.06
C LEU A 24 6.26 7.51 12.87
N SER A 25 5.09 7.72 12.26
CA SER A 25 3.99 8.41 12.93
C SER A 25 3.48 7.61 14.13
N GLY A 26 3.23 8.31 15.23
CA GLY A 26 2.53 7.76 16.40
C GLY A 26 1.01 7.79 16.28
N ASN A 27 0.45 8.19 15.13
CA ASN A 27 -1.00 8.23 14.93
C ASN A 27 -1.60 6.83 14.87
N GLU A 28 -2.56 6.55 15.75
CA GLU A 28 -3.30 5.29 15.78
C GLU A 28 -4.76 5.44 15.32
N ARG A 29 -5.14 6.61 14.79
CA ARG A 29 -6.54 6.94 14.50
C ARG A 29 -6.78 7.18 13.01
N LEU A 30 -7.79 6.49 12.46
CA LEU A 30 -8.22 6.69 11.07
C LEU A 30 -8.68 8.12 10.79
N ASP A 31 -9.33 8.78 11.74
CA ASP A 31 -9.86 10.14 11.57
C ASP A 31 -8.80 11.24 11.51
N ARG A 32 -7.53 10.88 11.77
CA ARG A 32 -6.35 11.76 11.67
C ARG A 32 -5.34 11.28 10.64
N MET A 33 -5.71 10.28 9.84
CA MET A 33 -4.79 9.55 8.99
C MET A 33 -4.40 10.35 7.75
N PHE A 34 -3.10 10.60 7.56
CA PHE A 34 -2.54 11.06 6.29
C PHE A 34 -1.99 9.87 5.52
N TRP A 35 -2.50 9.57 4.33
CA TRP A 35 -2.15 8.31 3.65
C TRP A 35 -2.22 8.40 2.13
N THR A 36 -1.64 7.40 1.48
CA THR A 36 -1.62 7.28 0.02
C THR A 36 -2.23 5.98 -0.49
N TYR A 37 -2.67 6.04 -1.74
CA TYR A 37 -3.12 4.91 -2.56
C TYR A 37 -2.76 5.20 -4.03
N GLY A 38 -3.05 4.28 -4.96
CA GLY A 38 -2.79 4.49 -6.38
C GLY A 38 -3.91 4.02 -7.31
N PHE A 39 -4.27 4.85 -8.30
CA PHE A 39 -5.26 4.52 -9.34
C PHE A 39 -4.68 3.96 -10.64
N ARG A 40 -3.35 3.96 -10.81
CA ARG A 40 -2.71 3.63 -12.11
C ARG A 40 -3.18 2.27 -12.63
N GLY A 41 -3.94 2.30 -13.74
CA GLY A 41 -4.43 1.10 -14.41
C GLY A 41 -5.53 0.35 -13.66
N ARG A 42 -6.17 1.00 -12.67
CA ARG A 42 -7.19 0.40 -11.82
C ARG A 42 -8.55 1.06 -12.02
N PRO A 43 -9.66 0.31 -11.87
CA PRO A 43 -11.00 0.86 -11.97
C PRO A 43 -11.29 1.80 -10.81
N ALA A 44 -11.27 3.12 -11.07
CA ALA A 44 -11.37 4.13 -10.03
C ALA A 44 -12.61 3.98 -9.15
N ARG A 45 -13.79 3.74 -9.74
CA ARG A 45 -15.04 3.55 -8.99
C ARG A 45 -14.97 2.39 -8.01
N ALA A 46 -14.54 1.22 -8.46
CA ALA A 46 -14.44 0.03 -7.61
C ALA A 46 -13.35 0.19 -6.56
N LEU A 47 -12.19 0.76 -6.91
CA LEU A 47 -11.13 0.99 -5.93
C LEU A 47 -11.59 1.98 -4.85
N THR A 48 -12.23 3.08 -5.24
CA THR A 48 -12.82 4.05 -4.31
C THR A 48 -13.84 3.39 -3.39
N GLU A 49 -14.71 2.52 -3.89
CA GLU A 49 -15.69 1.80 -3.05
C GLU A 49 -15.00 0.97 -1.96
N VAL A 50 -13.89 0.29 -2.29
CA VAL A 50 -13.12 -0.51 -1.32
C VAL A 50 -12.51 0.35 -0.23
N ILE A 51 -12.04 1.56 -0.56
CA ILE A 51 -11.35 2.44 0.39
C ILE A 51 -12.22 3.61 0.88
N ALA A 52 -13.52 3.61 0.57
CA ALA A 52 -14.42 4.74 0.81
C ALA A 52 -14.46 5.16 2.28
N GLU A 53 -14.59 4.20 3.20
CA GLU A 53 -14.61 4.47 4.64
C GLU A 53 -13.30 5.10 5.13
N LEU A 54 -12.15 4.72 4.56
CA LEU A 54 -10.87 5.33 4.88
C LEU A 54 -10.83 6.78 4.40
N ILE A 55 -11.33 7.05 3.19
CA ILE A 55 -11.41 8.40 2.62
C ILE A 55 -12.33 9.27 3.49
N ASP A 56 -13.54 8.81 3.75
CA ASP A 56 -14.56 9.58 4.47
C ASP A 56 -14.13 9.85 5.93
N THR A 57 -13.62 8.82 6.61
CA THR A 57 -13.18 8.95 8.01
C THR A 57 -12.00 9.93 8.14
N SER A 58 -11.04 9.89 7.20
CA SER A 58 -9.84 10.73 7.26
C SER A 58 -10.01 12.13 6.65
N SER A 59 -11.18 12.47 6.10
CA SER A 59 -11.38 13.64 5.22
C SER A 59 -10.97 15.00 5.81
N VAL A 60 -11.33 15.29 7.07
CA VAL A 60 -11.10 16.62 7.67
C VAL A 60 -9.92 16.64 8.64
N GLY A 61 -9.72 15.55 9.40
CA GLY A 61 -8.65 15.45 10.39
C GLY A 61 -7.35 14.86 9.86
N GLY A 62 -7.38 14.27 8.66
CA GLY A 62 -6.26 13.68 7.95
C GLY A 62 -6.22 14.12 6.49
N GLY A 63 -5.88 13.20 5.58
CA GLY A 63 -5.91 13.46 4.15
C GLY A 63 -5.42 12.29 3.31
N THR A 64 -5.83 12.26 2.04
CA THR A 64 -5.52 11.17 1.12
C THR A 64 -4.82 11.70 -0.13
N PHE A 65 -3.78 11.01 -0.62
CA PHE A 65 -3.02 11.45 -1.78
C PHE A 65 -2.77 10.31 -2.78
N ASP A 66 -2.69 10.63 -4.06
CA ASP A 66 -2.13 9.75 -5.11
C ASP A 66 -0.87 10.42 -5.65
N LEU A 67 0.31 9.87 -5.32
CA LEU A 67 1.60 10.43 -5.70
C LEU A 67 2.26 9.67 -6.87
N GLY A 68 1.61 8.62 -7.37
CA GLY A 68 2.02 7.89 -8.57
C GLY A 68 3.28 7.01 -8.46
N SER A 69 3.75 6.68 -7.25
CA SER A 69 4.90 5.79 -7.03
C SER A 69 4.88 5.11 -5.66
N ALA A 70 4.62 3.79 -5.68
CA ALA A 70 4.58 2.94 -4.48
C ALA A 70 5.83 3.07 -3.59
N ALA A 71 7.03 2.94 -4.19
CA ALA A 71 8.28 3.08 -3.45
C ALA A 71 8.41 4.46 -2.79
N PHE A 72 8.04 5.54 -3.50
CA PHE A 72 8.08 6.89 -2.96
C PHE A 72 7.08 7.05 -1.80
N ASP A 73 5.85 6.58 -1.98
CA ASP A 73 4.78 6.59 -0.98
C ASP A 73 5.22 5.90 0.32
N MET A 74 5.78 4.69 0.19
CA MET A 74 6.31 3.93 1.32
C MET A 74 7.44 4.68 2.04
N THR A 75 8.33 5.38 1.32
CA THR A 75 9.37 6.18 2.00
C THR A 75 8.80 7.33 2.82
N ARG A 76 7.61 7.86 2.47
CA ARG A 76 6.96 8.92 3.26
C ARG A 76 6.38 8.38 4.57
N VAL A 77 6.03 7.09 4.62
CA VAL A 77 5.70 6.40 5.87
C VAL A 77 6.94 6.33 6.77
N ALA A 78 8.10 5.98 6.22
CA ALA A 78 9.37 5.91 6.97
C ALA A 78 9.76 7.25 7.62
N THR A 79 9.49 8.37 6.96
CA THR A 79 9.79 9.71 7.47
C THR A 79 8.68 10.32 8.33
N GLY A 80 7.55 9.65 8.49
CA GLY A 80 6.39 10.15 9.25
C GLY A 80 5.60 11.24 8.53
N GLN A 81 5.87 11.48 7.25
CA GLN A 81 5.09 12.41 6.45
C GLN A 81 3.73 11.83 6.07
N LEU A 82 3.61 10.50 6.04
CA LEU A 82 2.37 9.76 5.92
C LEU A 82 2.29 8.70 7.01
N ASP A 83 1.08 8.33 7.38
CA ASP A 83 0.78 7.28 8.34
C ASP A 83 0.69 5.90 7.67
N ALA A 84 0.25 5.86 6.41
CA ALA A 84 0.03 4.61 5.68
C ALA A 84 0.08 4.75 4.15
N TYR A 85 0.27 3.61 3.48
CA TYR A 85 0.11 3.37 2.05
C TYR A 85 -0.75 2.13 1.85
N VAL A 86 -1.83 2.25 1.07
CA VAL A 86 -2.90 1.24 0.99
C VAL A 86 -3.27 0.96 -0.46
N GLU A 87 -3.04 -0.27 -0.93
CA GLU A 87 -3.39 -0.70 -2.28
C GLU A 87 -3.94 -2.13 -2.33
N PRO A 88 -5.28 -2.29 -2.36
CA PRO A 88 -5.95 -3.60 -2.36
C PRO A 88 -6.10 -4.24 -3.76
N GLY A 89 -5.59 -3.61 -4.83
CA GLY A 89 -5.91 -3.98 -6.22
C GLY A 89 -5.84 -5.49 -6.55
N PRO A 90 -4.72 -6.18 -6.30
CA PRO A 90 -4.64 -7.64 -6.55
C PRO A 90 -5.63 -8.47 -5.73
N ARG A 91 -5.95 -8.05 -4.50
CA ARG A 91 -7.00 -8.70 -3.70
C ARG A 91 -8.37 -8.54 -4.38
N MET A 92 -8.68 -7.35 -4.91
CA MET A 92 -9.93 -7.14 -5.64
C MET A 92 -10.02 -8.03 -6.88
N VAL A 93 -8.92 -8.18 -7.63
CA VAL A 93 -8.86 -9.04 -8.83
C VAL A 93 -9.08 -10.52 -8.49
N THR A 94 -8.60 -10.96 -7.33
CA THR A 94 -8.77 -12.34 -6.84
C THR A 94 -10.17 -12.59 -6.27
N ASP A 95 -10.65 -11.69 -5.42
CA ASP A 95 -11.83 -11.94 -4.58
C ASP A 95 -13.14 -11.55 -5.28
N VAL A 96 -13.15 -10.48 -6.09
CA VAL A 96 -14.39 -9.90 -6.62
C VAL A 96 -14.69 -10.42 -8.03
N PRO A 97 -15.83 -11.12 -8.23
CA PRO A 97 -16.22 -11.61 -9.55
C PRO A 97 -16.25 -10.49 -10.61
N GLY A 98 -15.70 -10.76 -11.79
CA GLY A 98 -15.64 -9.80 -12.90
C GLY A 98 -14.59 -8.69 -12.76
N MET A 99 -13.94 -8.55 -11.61
CA MET A 99 -12.98 -7.47 -11.37
C MET A 99 -11.74 -7.55 -12.27
N ARG A 100 -11.28 -8.78 -12.58
CA ARG A 100 -10.19 -9.00 -13.54
C ARG A 100 -10.45 -8.34 -14.89
N GLU A 101 -11.66 -8.49 -15.42
CA GLU A 101 -12.04 -7.93 -16.72
C GLU A 101 -12.14 -6.41 -16.65
N GLU A 102 -12.63 -5.88 -15.53
CA GLU A 102 -12.71 -4.44 -15.30
C GLU A 102 -11.31 -3.79 -15.17
N PHE A 103 -10.37 -4.47 -14.50
CA PHE A 103 -8.95 -4.07 -14.48
C PHE A 103 -8.34 -4.08 -15.89
N LYS A 104 -8.54 -5.16 -16.66
CA LYS A 104 -8.06 -5.22 -18.05
C LYS A 104 -8.67 -4.13 -18.93
N ARG A 105 -9.94 -3.81 -18.75
CA ARG A 105 -10.62 -2.74 -19.50
C ARG A 105 -9.93 -1.39 -19.29
N VAL A 106 -9.59 -1.05 -18.04
CA VAL A 106 -8.90 0.22 -17.71
C VAL A 106 -7.40 0.15 -18.03
N GLY A 107 -6.77 -1.01 -17.86
CA GLY A 107 -5.36 -1.27 -18.12
C GLY A 107 -5.01 -1.60 -19.58
N LYS A 108 -5.92 -1.34 -20.53
CA LYS A 108 -5.72 -1.57 -21.97
C LYS A 108 -5.33 -3.03 -22.31
N GLY A 109 -5.99 -3.99 -21.68
CA GLY A 109 -5.82 -5.42 -21.88
C GLY A 109 -4.94 -6.10 -20.84
N ALA A 110 -4.25 -5.34 -19.98
CA ALA A 110 -3.43 -5.88 -18.89
C ALA A 110 -4.04 -5.58 -17.52
N VAL A 111 -3.87 -6.49 -16.56
CA VAL A 111 -4.06 -6.16 -15.13
C VAL A 111 -2.82 -5.42 -14.65
N LEU A 112 -2.99 -4.21 -14.11
CA LEU A 112 -1.88 -3.36 -13.66
C LEU A 112 -1.95 -3.13 -12.15
N ASN A 113 -1.00 -3.71 -11.42
CA ASN A 113 -0.77 -3.48 -10.00
C ASN A 113 0.74 -3.47 -9.69
N ASN A 114 1.09 -3.28 -8.43
CA ASN A 114 2.46 -3.31 -7.98
C ASN A 114 3.09 -4.68 -8.22
N SER A 115 4.22 -4.67 -8.89
CA SER A 115 5.10 -5.82 -9.06
C SER A 115 6.19 -5.82 -7.98
N PRO A 116 6.97 -6.91 -7.84
CA PRO A 116 8.03 -6.98 -6.83
C PRO A 116 9.01 -5.80 -6.89
N TYR A 117 9.36 -5.31 -8.09
CA TYR A 117 10.26 -4.17 -8.25
C TYR A 117 9.70 -2.85 -7.72
N ASP A 118 8.37 -2.71 -7.59
CA ASP A 118 7.75 -1.50 -7.04
C ASP A 118 7.84 -1.46 -5.51
N LEU A 119 7.94 -2.63 -4.86
CA LEU A 119 7.72 -2.77 -3.41
C LEU A 119 8.93 -3.30 -2.65
N ALA A 120 9.69 -4.27 -3.20
CA ALA A 120 10.63 -5.07 -2.42
C ALA A 120 11.65 -4.23 -1.62
N GLY A 121 12.29 -3.25 -2.27
CA GLY A 121 13.26 -2.38 -1.61
C GLY A 121 12.63 -1.51 -0.53
N ALA A 122 11.49 -0.88 -0.82
CA ALA A 122 10.80 0.00 0.11
C ALA A 122 10.14 -0.76 1.27
N ALA A 123 9.66 -1.98 1.03
CA ALA A 123 9.13 -2.88 2.06
C ALA A 123 10.21 -3.22 3.08
N LEU A 124 11.40 -3.62 2.62
CA LEU A 124 12.53 -3.90 3.51
C LEU A 124 12.93 -2.67 4.32
N VAL A 125 12.99 -1.49 3.70
CA VAL A 125 13.26 -0.22 4.39
C VAL A 125 12.24 0.04 5.49
N LEU A 126 10.95 -0.15 5.21
CA LEU A 126 9.89 0.05 6.20
C LEU A 126 9.94 -0.97 7.34
N GLU A 127 10.18 -2.24 7.03
CA GLU A 127 10.36 -3.28 8.05
C GLU A 127 11.54 -2.97 8.97
N GLN A 128 12.69 -2.54 8.42
CA GLN A 128 13.86 -2.14 9.22
C GLN A 128 13.62 -0.83 9.99
N ALA A 129 12.74 0.04 9.51
CA ALA A 129 12.30 1.24 10.21
C ALA A 129 11.31 0.94 11.36
N GLY A 130 10.79 -0.29 11.45
CA GLY A 130 9.81 -0.72 12.46
C GLY A 130 8.33 -0.54 12.06
N ALA A 131 8.06 -0.21 10.80
CA ALA A 131 6.71 -0.12 10.27
C ALA A 131 6.13 -1.52 10.03
N VAL A 132 4.81 -1.60 9.85
CA VAL A 132 4.11 -2.85 9.54
C VAL A 132 3.80 -2.90 8.05
N VAL A 133 4.21 -3.99 7.38
CA VAL A 133 3.98 -4.21 5.95
C VAL A 133 3.36 -5.59 5.74
N THR A 134 2.22 -5.65 5.06
CA THR A 134 1.51 -6.88 4.70
C THR A 134 0.90 -6.75 3.31
N ASP A 135 0.36 -7.84 2.77
CA ASP A 135 -0.65 -7.71 1.71
C ASP A 135 -1.97 -7.17 2.27
N ALA A 136 -2.97 -6.95 1.40
CA ALA A 136 -4.29 -6.46 1.80
C ALA A 136 -5.19 -7.52 2.49
N TYR A 137 -4.68 -8.72 2.75
CA TYR A 137 -5.29 -9.72 3.66
C TYR A 137 -4.65 -9.69 5.05
N GLY A 138 -3.53 -8.97 5.23
CA GLY A 138 -2.75 -8.98 6.46
C GLY A 138 -1.65 -10.03 6.51
N ALA A 139 -1.40 -10.76 5.41
CA ALA A 139 -0.35 -11.76 5.33
C ALA A 139 1.02 -11.14 5.00
N SER A 140 2.09 -11.81 5.43
CA SER A 140 3.46 -11.37 5.14
C SER A 140 3.76 -11.41 3.64
N LEU A 141 4.59 -10.47 3.17
CA LEU A 141 5.14 -10.49 1.81
C LEU A 141 6.42 -11.34 1.71
N GLY A 142 6.91 -11.92 2.81
CA GLY A 142 8.24 -12.55 2.89
C GLY A 142 8.45 -13.74 1.96
N ASP A 143 7.39 -14.47 1.60
CA ASP A 143 7.45 -15.63 0.70
C ASP A 143 7.17 -15.27 -0.77
N ARG A 144 6.97 -13.98 -1.09
CA ARG A 144 6.73 -13.53 -2.47
C ARG A 144 8.03 -13.52 -3.27
N LEU A 145 7.94 -13.98 -4.52
CA LEU A 145 9.08 -13.98 -5.44
C LEU A 145 9.50 -12.54 -5.78
N LEU A 146 10.81 -12.26 -5.67
CA LEU A 146 11.38 -10.93 -5.93
C LEU A 146 11.60 -10.61 -7.41
N LEU A 147 11.65 -11.65 -8.26
CA LEU A 147 11.96 -11.52 -9.68
C LEU A 147 10.77 -11.98 -10.52
N GLY A 148 10.20 -11.05 -11.26
CA GLY A 148 9.06 -11.28 -12.15
C GLY A 148 8.20 -10.04 -12.30
N SER A 149 7.38 -9.99 -13.34
CA SER A 149 6.49 -8.85 -13.64
C SER A 149 5.16 -9.30 -14.27
N GLY A 150 4.90 -10.61 -14.32
CA GLY A 150 3.60 -11.15 -14.71
C GLY A 150 2.53 -10.86 -13.67
N GLU A 151 1.26 -11.09 -14.03
CA GLU A 151 0.13 -10.86 -13.13
C GLU A 151 0.23 -11.70 -11.83
N GLU A 152 0.84 -12.88 -11.89
CA GLU A 152 1.10 -13.78 -10.77
C GLU A 152 2.12 -13.23 -9.76
N PHE A 153 2.92 -12.24 -10.15
CA PHE A 153 3.88 -11.56 -9.27
C PHE A 153 3.28 -10.32 -8.62
N GLN A 154 2.12 -9.86 -9.08
CA GLN A 154 1.49 -8.67 -8.54
C GLN A 154 0.96 -8.93 -7.13
N MET A 155 1.13 -7.95 -6.24
CA MET A 155 0.72 -8.07 -4.84
C MET A 155 0.01 -6.82 -4.35
N SER A 156 -1.05 -7.05 -3.58
CA SER A 156 -1.66 -5.98 -2.80
C SER A 156 -0.74 -5.63 -1.65
N ILE A 157 -0.91 -4.44 -1.09
CA ILE A 157 -0.09 -3.98 0.02
C ILE A 157 -0.88 -3.08 0.96
N VAL A 158 -0.65 -3.27 2.24
CA VAL A 158 -0.88 -2.27 3.28
C VAL A 158 0.44 -2.08 3.98
N ALA A 159 0.91 -0.84 4.05
CA ALA A 159 2.07 -0.46 4.83
C ALA A 159 1.64 0.67 5.78
N SER A 160 1.93 0.55 7.06
CA SER A 160 1.53 1.57 8.04
C SER A 160 2.57 1.75 9.15
N ALA A 161 2.58 2.95 9.72
CA ALA A 161 3.57 3.34 10.73
C ALA A 161 3.49 2.50 12.02
N ASN A 162 2.35 1.89 12.33
CA ASN A 162 2.17 1.07 13.52
C ASN A 162 1.04 0.04 13.36
N ARG A 163 1.10 -1.03 14.18
CA ARG A 163 0.17 -2.16 14.12
C ARG A 163 -1.29 -1.78 14.36
N ARG A 164 -1.56 -0.85 15.27
CA ARG A 164 -2.95 -0.50 15.61
C ARG A 164 -3.67 0.20 14.46
N LEU A 165 -2.98 1.10 13.76
CA LEU A 165 -3.51 1.71 12.55
C LEU A 165 -3.62 0.66 11.43
N HIS A 166 -2.60 -0.19 11.27
CA HIS A 166 -2.60 -1.30 10.31
C HIS A 166 -3.86 -2.16 10.37
N ASP A 167 -4.19 -2.64 11.57
CA ASP A 167 -5.32 -3.54 11.79
C ASP A 167 -6.67 -2.84 11.53
N GLN A 168 -6.75 -1.53 11.78
CA GLN A 168 -7.93 -0.73 11.42
C GLN A 168 -8.08 -0.60 9.91
N ILE A 169 -7.00 -0.30 9.19
CA ILE A 169 -7.00 -0.21 7.73
C ILE A 169 -7.45 -1.54 7.11
N LEU A 170 -6.89 -2.66 7.55
CA LEU A 170 -7.25 -3.98 7.04
C LEU A 170 -8.74 -4.28 7.21
N ARG A 171 -9.34 -3.90 8.36
CA ARG A 171 -10.79 -4.07 8.59
C ARG A 171 -11.64 -3.26 7.63
N GLU A 172 -11.28 -2.01 7.36
CA GLU A 172 -12.07 -1.19 6.42
C GLU A 172 -11.87 -1.64 4.97
N VAL A 173 -10.66 -2.07 4.59
CA VAL A 173 -10.42 -2.70 3.29
C VAL A 173 -11.25 -3.98 3.12
N ASP A 174 -11.31 -4.82 4.16
CA ASP A 174 -12.10 -6.05 4.15
C ASP A 174 -13.61 -5.77 3.97
N ARG A 175 -14.14 -4.79 4.71
CA ARG A 175 -15.51 -4.32 4.55
C ARG A 175 -15.75 -3.77 3.14
N GLY A 176 -14.83 -3.01 2.60
CA GLY A 176 -14.92 -2.46 1.26
C GLY A 176 -14.91 -3.51 0.16
N VAL A 177 -14.07 -4.54 0.28
CA VAL A 177 -14.11 -5.71 -0.62
C VAL A 177 -15.45 -6.44 -0.49
N THR A 178 -15.94 -6.63 0.74
CA THR A 178 -17.24 -7.28 0.99
C THR A 178 -18.39 -6.54 0.31
N ARG A 179 -18.43 -5.21 0.34
CA ARG A 179 -19.46 -4.41 -0.36
C ARG A 179 -19.50 -4.66 -1.88
N LEU A 180 -18.37 -5.00 -2.49
CA LEU A 180 -18.32 -5.34 -3.91
C LEU A 180 -18.80 -6.77 -4.23
N LEU A 181 -18.96 -7.63 -3.23
CA LEU A 181 -19.45 -9.00 -3.41
C LEU A 181 -20.99 -9.09 -3.42
N GLY A 182 -21.69 -8.08 -2.89
CA GLY A 182 -23.15 -8.05 -2.71
C GLY A 182 -23.55 -8.40 -1.29
#